data_AF-A0A2J8IIN9-F1
#
_entry.id   AF-A0A2J8IIN9-F1
#
_cell.length_a   1.000
_cell.length_b   1.000
_cell.length_c   1.000
_cell.angle_alpha   90.00
_cell.angle_beta   90.00
_cell.angle_gamma   90.00
#
_symmetry.space_group_name_H-M   'P 1'
#
loop_
_entity.id
_entity.type
_entity.pdbx_description
1 polymer ?
#
loop_
_entity_poly.entity_id
_entity_poly.type
_entity_poly.pdbx_seq_one_letter_code
_entity_poly.pdbx_strand_id
1 'polypeptide(L)'
;MKDQNRPEHSQRLRRAWFTLSLLLVLATAAYGGVLYPTMADPVPVHWNGSGVADDYAPKSVVSVFAPLMVAFATVLCLWLLHRYLPAKAGAPAAETTAGKNLLADLTPALALLFSWLSIRAWLDLEGPLTIWIPVLALMLFVLVLVFRAVSAVSGVAGRR
;
A
#
# COMPACT_ATOMS: atom_id res chain seq x y z
N MET A 1 25.87 -1.72 29.00
CA MET A 1 26.45 -1.58 27.65
C MET A 1 25.67 -2.44 26.65
N LYS A 2 24.39 -2.10 26.40
CA LYS A 2 23.45 -2.91 25.59
C LYS A 2 22.32 -1.99 25.04
N ASP A 3 22.61 -1.12 24.07
CA ASP A 3 21.54 -0.55 23.21
C ASP A 3 21.99 0.17 21.92
N GLN A 4 23.19 -0.10 21.39
CA GLN A 4 23.66 0.60 20.18
C GLN A 4 23.20 -0.04 18.85
N ASN A 5 22.61 -1.25 18.86
CA ASN A 5 22.21 -1.98 17.63
C ASN A 5 20.73 -1.82 17.21
N ARG A 6 19.90 -1.13 17.99
CA ARG A 6 18.44 -1.04 17.76
C ARG A 6 18.00 -0.19 16.54
N PRO A 7 18.63 0.96 16.20
CA PRO A 7 18.11 1.82 15.14
C PRO A 7 18.33 1.23 13.73
N GLU A 8 19.47 0.57 13.48
CA GLU A 8 19.79 0.01 12.17
C GLU A 8 18.84 -1.10 11.73
N HIS A 9 18.50 -2.01 12.64
CA HIS A 9 17.59 -3.13 12.34
C HIS A 9 16.20 -2.63 11.91
N SER A 10 15.67 -1.62 12.62
CA SER A 10 14.37 -1.04 12.29
C SER A 10 14.34 -0.35 10.92
N GLN A 11 15.42 0.31 10.52
CA GLN A 11 15.50 0.95 9.20
C GLN A 11 15.68 -0.06 8.06
N ARG A 12 16.44 -1.14 8.29
CA ARG A 12 16.57 -2.23 7.31
C ARG A 12 15.22 -2.90 7.06
N LEU A 13 14.47 -3.19 8.12
CA LEU A 13 13.13 -3.76 8.01
C LEU A 13 12.19 -2.84 7.22
N ARG A 14 12.21 -1.53 7.47
CA ARG A 14 11.36 -0.57 6.75
C ARG A 14 11.75 -0.40 5.29
N ARG A 15 13.04 -0.45 4.97
CA ARG A 15 13.49 -0.50 3.57
C ARG A 15 13.03 -1.78 2.87
N ALA A 16 13.03 -2.90 3.59
CA ALA A 16 12.52 -4.16 3.05
C ALA A 16 11.04 -4.09 2.70
N TRP A 17 10.23 -3.24 3.36
CA TRP A 17 8.82 -3.07 3.00
C TRP A 17 8.63 -2.61 1.56
N PHE A 18 9.41 -1.64 1.06
CA PHE A 18 9.30 -1.22 -0.33
C PHE A 18 9.63 -2.36 -1.30
N THR A 19 10.68 -3.14 -1.01
CA THR A 19 11.06 -4.30 -1.82
C THR A 19 9.97 -5.38 -1.79
N LEU A 20 9.44 -5.71 -0.61
CA LEU A 20 8.38 -6.71 -0.46
C LEU A 20 7.09 -6.27 -1.17
N SER A 21 6.71 -5.00 -1.05
CA SER A 21 5.58 -4.43 -1.79
C SER A 21 5.77 -4.52 -3.30
N LEU A 22 6.96 -4.21 -3.80
CA LEU A 22 7.26 -4.34 -5.23
C LEU A 22 7.19 -5.80 -5.68
N LEU A 23 7.79 -6.72 -4.92
CA LEU A 23 7.73 -8.16 -5.21
C LEU A 23 6.29 -8.67 -5.21
N LEU A 24 5.45 -8.21 -4.28
CA LEU A 24 4.03 -8.54 -4.25
C LEU A 24 3.32 -8.06 -5.52
N VAL A 25 3.51 -6.80 -5.92
CA VAL A 25 2.90 -6.25 -7.15
C VAL A 25 3.34 -7.04 -8.39
N LEU A 26 4.64 -7.37 -8.48
CA LEU A 26 5.18 -8.16 -9.59
C LEU A 26 4.65 -9.60 -9.60
N ALA A 27 4.56 -10.24 -8.43
CA ALA A 27 3.98 -11.59 -8.31
C ALA A 27 2.50 -11.60 -8.70
N THR A 28 1.72 -10.60 -8.26
CA THR A 28 0.32 -10.44 -8.65
C THR A 28 0.20 -10.19 -10.16
N ALA A 29 1.07 -9.37 -10.75
CA ALA A 29 1.08 -9.14 -12.19
C ALA A 29 1.39 -10.43 -12.98
N ALA A 30 2.35 -11.23 -12.52
CA ALA A 30 2.66 -12.53 -13.11
C ALA A 30 1.46 -13.48 -13.02
N TYR A 31 0.79 -13.54 -11.88
CA TYR A 31 -0.44 -14.31 -11.69
C TYR A 31 -1.56 -13.85 -12.64
N GLY A 32 -1.79 -12.53 -12.74
CA GLY A 32 -2.74 -11.97 -13.70
C GLY A 32 -2.37 -12.29 -15.15
N GLY A 33 -1.08 -12.33 -15.49
CA GLY A 33 -0.61 -12.74 -16.81
C GLY A 33 -0.97 -14.19 -17.15
N VAL A 34 -0.91 -15.09 -16.17
CA VAL A 34 -1.37 -16.49 -16.32
C VAL A 34 -2.88 -16.56 -16.54
N LEU A 35 -3.66 -15.74 -15.83
CA LEU A 35 -5.12 -15.68 -15.96
C LEU A 35 -5.60 -14.92 -17.20
N TYR A 36 -4.78 -14.04 -17.77
CA TYR A 36 -5.18 -13.10 -18.82
C TYR A 36 -5.92 -13.77 -19.99
N PRO A 37 -5.50 -14.94 -20.53
CA PRO A 37 -6.22 -15.59 -21.64
C PRO A 37 -7.68 -15.97 -21.29
N THR A 38 -7.98 -16.30 -20.03
CA THR A 38 -9.29 -16.81 -19.61
C THR A 38 -10.23 -15.74 -19.05
N MET A 39 -9.74 -14.51 -18.82
CA MET A 39 -10.59 -13.42 -18.33
C MET A 39 -11.68 -13.05 -19.34
N ALA A 40 -12.86 -12.66 -18.82
CA ALA A 40 -13.98 -12.20 -19.61
C ALA A 40 -13.66 -10.94 -20.43
N ASP A 41 -14.42 -10.71 -21.50
CA ASP A 41 -14.44 -9.45 -22.24
C ASP A 41 -15.92 -9.03 -22.39
N PRO A 42 -16.36 -7.94 -21.74
CA PRO A 42 -15.56 -6.94 -21.02
C PRO A 42 -15.12 -7.36 -19.61
N VAL A 43 -14.15 -6.62 -19.04
CA VAL A 43 -13.68 -6.81 -17.65
C VAL A 43 -14.27 -5.76 -16.71
N PRO A 44 -14.58 -6.10 -15.46
CA PRO A 44 -15.09 -5.14 -14.49
C PRO A 44 -14.00 -4.13 -14.10
N VAL A 45 -14.36 -2.85 -14.06
CA VAL A 45 -13.45 -1.74 -13.69
C VAL A 45 -13.94 -0.92 -12.50
N HIS A 46 -15.21 -1.09 -12.10
CA HIS A 46 -15.80 -0.46 -10.94
C HIS A 46 -16.83 -1.40 -10.29
N TRP A 47 -17.07 -1.19 -8.99
CA TRP A 47 -18.09 -1.89 -8.22
C TRP A 47 -18.88 -0.89 -7.38
N ASN A 48 -20.18 -1.12 -7.26
CA ASN A 48 -21.05 -0.34 -6.38
C ASN A 48 -20.82 -0.68 -4.89
N GLY A 49 -21.53 0.01 -3.99
CA GLY A 49 -21.45 -0.22 -2.55
C GLY A 49 -21.88 -1.61 -2.08
N SER A 50 -22.63 -2.37 -2.88
CA SER A 50 -22.96 -3.78 -2.62
C SER A 50 -21.87 -4.73 -3.12
N GLY A 51 -20.80 -4.21 -3.71
CA GLY A 51 -19.68 -4.97 -4.26
C GLY A 51 -20.02 -5.78 -5.50
N VAL A 52 -21.03 -5.35 -6.25
CA VAL A 52 -21.40 -5.87 -7.58
C VAL A 52 -20.80 -4.96 -8.63
N ALA A 53 -20.23 -5.54 -9.69
CA ALA A 53 -19.63 -4.78 -10.77
C ALA A 53 -20.72 -4.00 -11.53
N ASP A 54 -20.54 -2.69 -11.63
CA ASP A 54 -21.50 -1.77 -12.26
C ASP A 54 -20.87 -0.90 -13.37
N ASP A 55 -19.57 -1.08 -13.63
CA ASP A 55 -18.88 -0.53 -14.80
C ASP A 55 -17.86 -1.52 -15.36
N TYR A 56 -17.70 -1.49 -16.68
CA TYR A 56 -16.92 -2.47 -17.44
C TYR A 56 -16.13 -1.79 -18.56
N ALA A 57 -14.97 -2.35 -18.91
CA ALA A 57 -14.17 -1.88 -20.03
C ALA A 57 -13.79 -3.05 -20.96
N PRO A 58 -13.57 -2.78 -22.27
CA PRO A 58 -13.02 -3.78 -23.18
C PRO A 58 -11.72 -4.38 -22.62
N LYS A 59 -11.56 -5.69 -22.76
CA LYS A 59 -10.37 -6.39 -22.27
C LYS A 59 -9.12 -5.92 -23.00
N SER A 60 -8.19 -5.38 -22.22
CA SER A 60 -6.89 -4.93 -22.69
C SER A 60 -5.88 -5.05 -21.56
N VAL A 61 -4.58 -5.00 -21.87
CA VAL A 61 -3.54 -4.96 -20.85
C VAL A 61 -3.76 -3.78 -19.89
N VAL A 62 -4.19 -2.63 -20.40
CA VAL A 62 -4.42 -1.44 -19.57
C VAL A 62 -5.62 -1.65 -18.65
N SER A 63 -6.77 -2.06 -19.17
CA SER A 63 -7.98 -2.25 -18.33
C SER A 63 -7.79 -3.36 -17.28
N VAL A 64 -7.09 -4.44 -17.61
CA VAL A 64 -6.84 -5.57 -16.70
C VAL A 64 -5.81 -5.24 -15.61
N PHE A 65 -4.75 -4.49 -15.95
CA PHE A 65 -3.62 -4.25 -15.05
C PHE A 65 -3.54 -2.82 -14.50
N ALA A 66 -4.49 -1.94 -14.82
CA ALA A 66 -4.51 -0.56 -14.33
C ALA A 66 -4.33 -0.44 -12.80
N PRO A 67 -5.03 -1.22 -11.95
CA PRO A 67 -4.81 -1.13 -10.50
C PRO A 67 -3.37 -1.49 -10.10
N LEU A 68 -2.73 -2.45 -10.78
CA LEU A 68 -1.32 -2.79 -10.52
C LEU A 68 -0.35 -1.72 -11.03
N MET A 69 -0.66 -1.04 -12.12
CA MET A 69 0.13 0.12 -12.58
C MET A 69 0.08 1.25 -11.54
N VAL A 70 -1.10 1.51 -10.97
CA VAL A 70 -1.26 2.46 -9.86
C VAL A 70 -0.48 1.98 -8.63
N ALA A 71 -0.53 0.69 -8.30
CA ALA A 71 0.23 0.12 -7.20
C ALA A 71 1.74 0.32 -7.38
N PHE A 72 2.28 0.00 -8.56
CA PHE A 72 3.69 0.19 -8.89
C PHE A 72 4.10 1.66 -8.77
N ALA A 73 3.34 2.56 -9.38
CA ALA A 73 3.60 4.00 -9.31
C ALA A 73 3.56 4.52 -7.86
N THR A 74 2.62 4.02 -7.05
CA THR A 74 2.49 4.37 -5.64
C THR A 74 3.69 3.89 -4.83
N VAL A 75 4.10 2.63 -4.98
CA VAL A 75 5.29 2.07 -4.29
C VAL A 75 6.54 2.87 -4.66
N LEU A 76 6.73 3.17 -5.94
CA LEU A 76 7.86 3.96 -6.42
C LEU A 76 7.83 5.37 -5.84
N CYS A 77 6.69 6.04 -5.88
CA CYS A 77 6.52 7.39 -5.34
C CYS A 77 6.82 7.45 -3.84
N LEU A 78 6.24 6.54 -3.05
CA LEU A 78 6.49 6.48 -1.60
C LEU A 78 7.95 6.16 -1.27
N TRP A 79 8.60 5.30 -2.07
CA TRP A 79 10.02 5.03 -1.93
C TRP A 79 10.87 6.29 -2.22
N LEU A 80 10.57 7.01 -3.30
CA LEU A 80 11.25 8.26 -3.65
C LEU A 80 11.07 9.31 -2.55
N LEU A 81 9.86 9.48 -2.03
CA LEU A 81 9.59 10.40 -0.92
C LEU A 81 10.35 9.98 0.34
N HIS A 82 10.32 8.70 0.71
CA HIS A 82 11.08 8.21 1.85
C HIS A 82 12.59 8.46 1.71
N ARG A 83 13.13 8.27 0.49
CA ARG A 83 14.56 8.40 0.19
C ARG A 83 15.04 9.84 0.09
N TYR A 84 14.28 10.69 -0.61
CA TYR A 84 14.74 12.00 -1.08
C TYR A 84 14.01 13.17 -0.47
N LEU A 85 12.82 12.98 0.13
CA LEU A 85 12.12 14.10 0.75
C LEU A 85 12.95 14.63 1.93
N PRO A 86 13.43 15.89 1.87
CA PRO A 86 14.22 16.46 2.93
C PRO A 86 13.33 16.71 4.16
N ALA A 87 13.95 16.75 5.33
CA ALA A 87 13.28 17.26 6.51
C ALA A 87 12.88 18.73 6.27
N LYS A 88 11.67 19.12 6.68
CA LYS A 88 11.29 20.53 6.68
C LYS A 88 12.25 21.31 7.59
N ALA A 89 12.75 22.45 7.12
CA ALA A 89 13.65 23.29 7.91
C ALA A 89 13.00 23.66 9.25
N GLY A 90 13.72 23.44 10.35
CA GLY A 90 13.22 23.67 11.70
C GLY A 90 12.31 22.57 12.28
N ALA A 91 11.96 21.53 11.51
CA ALA A 91 11.15 20.43 12.03
C ALA A 91 11.94 19.57 13.03
N PRO A 92 11.33 19.14 14.14
CA PRO A 92 11.94 18.19 15.06
C PRO A 92 12.34 16.88 14.35
N ALA A 93 13.49 16.32 14.73
CA ALA A 93 13.97 15.04 14.18
C ALA A 93 12.97 13.89 14.37
N ALA A 94 12.20 13.92 15.46
CA ALA A 94 11.15 12.95 15.76
C ALA A 94 10.01 12.99 14.72
N GLU A 95 9.60 14.19 14.30
CA GLU A 95 8.56 14.38 13.27
C GLU A 95 9.03 13.86 11.91
N THR A 96 10.25 14.22 11.52
CA THR A 96 10.86 13.72 10.28
C THR A 96 10.94 12.19 10.27
N THR A 97 11.34 11.58 11.38
CA THR A 97 11.47 10.13 11.52
C THR A 97 10.09 9.45 11.49
N ALA A 98 9.11 10.01 12.19
CA ALA A 98 7.74 9.50 12.21
C ALA A 98 7.11 9.53 10.81
N GLY A 99 7.28 10.62 10.06
CA GLY A 99 6.82 10.74 8.69
C GLY A 99 7.43 9.70 7.75
N LYS A 100 8.75 9.51 7.79
CA LYS A 100 9.42 8.48 6.99
C LYS A 100 8.95 7.07 7.34
N ASN A 101 8.78 6.79 8.63
CA ASN A 101 8.26 5.50 9.07
C ASN A 101 6.83 5.25 8.59
N LEU A 102 5.97 6.28 8.62
CA LEU A 102 4.59 6.20 8.11
C LEU A 102 4.56 5.85 6.63
N LEU A 103 5.40 6.50 5.80
CA LEU A 103 5.49 6.20 4.36
C LEU A 103 5.87 4.74 4.11
N ALA A 104 6.91 4.24 4.81
CA ALA A 104 7.36 2.86 4.67
C ALA A 104 6.30 1.85 5.14
N ASP A 105 5.64 2.12 6.27
CA ASP A 105 4.65 1.21 6.85
C ASP A 105 3.33 1.20 6.04
N LEU A 106 2.99 2.29 5.36
CA LEU A 106 1.79 2.39 4.50
C LEU A 106 1.94 1.64 3.17
N THR A 107 3.17 1.58 2.64
CA THR A 107 3.47 1.01 1.32
C THR A 107 2.97 -0.44 1.13
N PRO A 108 3.21 -1.40 2.04
CA PRO A 108 2.71 -2.78 1.88
C PRO A 108 1.18 -2.86 1.93
N ALA A 109 0.53 -2.01 2.70
CA ALA A 109 -0.92 -2.01 2.82
C ALA A 109 -1.60 -1.55 1.52
N LEU A 110 -1.08 -0.50 0.88
CA LEU A 110 -1.56 -0.04 -0.42
C LEU A 110 -1.26 -1.05 -1.54
N ALA A 111 -0.06 -1.64 -1.55
CA ALA A 111 0.30 -2.68 -2.52
C ALA A 111 -0.64 -3.90 -2.42
N LEU A 112 -0.99 -4.31 -1.20
CA LEU A 112 -1.95 -5.38 -0.94
C LEU A 112 -3.36 -5.00 -1.43
N LEU A 113 -3.83 -3.77 -1.14
CA LEU A 113 -5.15 -3.32 -1.59
C LEU A 113 -5.28 -3.38 -3.11
N PHE A 114 -4.35 -2.79 -3.85
CA PHE A 114 -4.42 -2.79 -5.30
C PHE A 114 -4.22 -4.18 -5.92
N SER A 115 -3.39 -5.02 -5.30
CA SER A 115 -3.26 -6.43 -5.68
C SER A 115 -4.58 -7.18 -5.49
N TRP A 116 -5.26 -6.94 -4.38
CA TRP A 116 -6.56 -7.53 -4.08
C TRP A 116 -7.66 -7.07 -5.04
N LEU A 117 -7.74 -5.78 -5.34
CA LEU A 117 -8.68 -5.24 -6.33
C LEU A 117 -8.48 -5.87 -7.71
N SER A 118 -7.22 -6.09 -8.11
CA SER A 118 -6.89 -6.76 -9.36
C SER A 118 -7.38 -8.21 -9.37
N ILE A 119 -7.06 -8.98 -8.32
CA ILE A 119 -7.49 -10.37 -8.20
C ILE A 119 -9.01 -10.50 -8.21
N ARG A 120 -9.73 -9.59 -7.53
CA ARG A 120 -11.20 -9.54 -7.58
C ARG A 120 -11.73 -9.40 -9.00
N ALA A 121 -11.16 -8.48 -9.78
CA ALA A 121 -11.58 -8.26 -11.16
C ALA A 121 -11.36 -9.50 -12.03
N TRP A 122 -10.21 -10.15 -11.86
CA TRP A 122 -9.81 -11.29 -12.68
C TRP A 122 -10.59 -12.57 -12.39
N LEU A 123 -10.99 -12.75 -11.13
CA LEU A 123 -11.73 -13.91 -10.65
C LEU A 123 -13.25 -13.66 -10.61
N ASP A 124 -13.71 -12.52 -11.11
CA ASP A 124 -15.12 -12.10 -11.12
C ASP A 124 -15.78 -12.23 -9.73
N LEU A 125 -15.04 -11.81 -8.70
CA LEU A 125 -15.53 -11.91 -7.33
C LEU A 125 -16.53 -10.81 -7.06
N GLU A 126 -17.73 -11.20 -6.64
CA GLU A 126 -18.79 -10.30 -6.21
C GLU A 126 -18.97 -10.27 -4.69
N GLY A 127 -19.77 -9.31 -4.24
CA GLY A 127 -20.27 -9.22 -2.88
C GLY A 127 -19.65 -8.09 -2.06
N PRO A 128 -20.35 -7.64 -1.01
CA PRO A 128 -19.93 -6.49 -0.22
C PRO A 128 -18.71 -6.82 0.64
N LEU A 129 -18.63 -8.04 1.18
CA LEU A 129 -17.58 -8.44 2.12
C LEU A 129 -16.20 -8.48 1.47
N THR A 130 -16.14 -8.84 0.19
CA THR A 130 -14.89 -8.88 -0.59
C THR A 130 -14.32 -7.49 -0.86
N ILE A 131 -15.07 -6.39 -0.69
CA ILE A 131 -14.56 -4.99 -0.74
C ILE A 131 -14.41 -4.44 0.67
N TRP A 132 -15.47 -4.50 1.48
CA TRP A 132 -15.54 -3.74 2.72
C TRP A 132 -14.63 -4.29 3.81
N ILE A 133 -14.43 -5.62 3.90
CA ILE A 133 -13.52 -6.17 4.92
C ILE A 133 -12.08 -5.70 4.68
N PRO A 134 -11.48 -5.85 3.47
CA PRO A 134 -10.15 -5.31 3.18
C PRO A 134 -10.05 -3.79 3.38
N VAL A 135 -11.06 -3.02 2.95
CA VAL A 135 -11.07 -1.56 3.10
C VAL A 135 -11.10 -1.16 4.58
N LEU A 136 -11.98 -1.75 5.39
CA LEU A 136 -12.07 -1.45 6.82
C LEU A 136 -10.81 -1.89 7.57
N ALA A 137 -10.24 -3.04 7.21
CA ALA A 137 -8.97 -3.50 7.77
C ALA A 137 -7.83 -2.52 7.43
N LEU A 138 -7.76 -2.03 6.20
CA LEU A 138 -6.80 -1.00 5.80
C LEU A 138 -7.03 0.31 6.56
N MET A 139 -8.27 0.78 6.69
CA MET A 139 -8.59 2.00 7.43
C MET A 139 -8.16 1.90 8.89
N LEU A 140 -8.46 0.77 9.55
CA LEU A 140 -8.02 0.52 10.92
C LEU A 140 -6.49 0.48 11.02
N PHE A 141 -5.82 -0.18 10.07
CA PHE A 141 -4.37 -0.24 10.03
C PHE A 141 -3.74 1.15 9.88
N VAL A 142 -4.23 1.96 8.93
CA VAL A 142 -3.79 3.35 8.73
C VAL A 142 -4.01 4.18 9.99
N LEU A 143 -5.17 4.03 10.64
CA LEU A 143 -5.47 4.72 11.89
C LEU A 143 -4.45 4.37 12.97
N VAL A 144 -4.11 3.10 13.14
CA VAL A 144 -3.05 2.65 14.07
C VAL A 144 -1.69 3.25 13.71
N LEU A 145 -1.33 3.31 12.43
CA LEU A 145 -0.06 3.93 12.01
C LEU A 145 -0.02 5.43 12.35
N VAL A 146 -1.12 6.15 12.12
CA VAL A 146 -1.24 7.58 12.46
C VAL A 146 -1.13 7.78 13.97
N PHE A 147 -1.87 7.01 14.78
CA PHE A 147 -1.78 7.09 16.24
C PHE A 147 -0.35 6.83 16.74
N ARG A 148 0.34 5.82 16.18
CA ARG A 148 1.75 5.54 16.49
C ARG A 148 2.66 6.71 16.12
N ALA A 149 2.47 7.31 14.95
CA ALA A 149 3.26 8.47 14.51
C ALA A 149 3.05 9.68 15.42
N VAL A 150 1.80 10.03 15.74
CA VAL A 150 1.46 11.14 16.64
C VAL A 150 2.04 10.90 18.04
N SER A 151 1.86 9.69 18.59
CA SER A 151 2.36 9.35 19.93
C SER A 151 3.88 9.45 20.02
N ALA A 152 4.60 9.08 18.95
CA ALA A 152 6.05 9.21 18.89
C ALA A 152 6.52 10.67 18.90
N VAL A 153 5.77 11.58 18.26
CA VAL A 153 6.07 13.02 18.26
C VAL A 153 5.74 13.63 19.63
N SER A 154 4.54 13.39 20.16
CA SER A 154 4.08 13.95 21.44
C SER A 154 4.91 13.47 22.64
N GLY A 155 5.31 12.20 22.66
CA GLY A 155 6.13 11.64 23.74
C GLY A 155 7.55 12.21 23.80
N VAL A 156 8.05 12.83 22.73
CA VAL A 156 9.34 13.55 22.75
C VAL A 156 9.15 14.98 23.27
N ALA A 157 8.02 15.62 22.97
CA ALA A 157 7.72 16.98 23.43
C ALA A 157 7.51 17.04 24.96
N GLY A 158 6.85 16.05 25.57
CA GLY A 158 6.60 16.04 27.02
C GLY A 158 7.79 15.66 27.91
N ARG A 159 8.98 15.38 27.34
CA ARG A 159 10.22 15.04 28.07
C ARG A 159 11.27 16.16 28.04
N ARG A 160 10.95 17.31 27.46
CA ARG A 160 11.78 18.52 27.47
C ARG A 160 11.23 19.50 28.49
#